data_AF-K5VKV9-F1
#
_entry.id   AF-K5VKV9-F1
#
_cell.length_a   1.000
_cell.length_b   1.000
_cell.length_c   1.000
_cell.angle_alpha   90.00
_cell.angle_beta   90.00
_cell.angle_gamma   90.00
#
_symmetry.space_group_name_H-M   'P 1'
#
loop_
_entity.id
_entity.type
_entity.pdbx_description
1 polymer ?
#
loop_
_entity_poly.entity_id
_entity_poly.type
_entity_poly.pdbx_seq_one_letter_code
_entity_poly.pdbx_strand_id
1 'polypeptide(L)'
;MKPNPIAENVLGTMGTICWTGQIIPQIWKTYKDKKSDGLSPWLMLIWGISSAFLGVYAILRHLNLPLQLQPQLFGFFGLINWGQCLYYDPHRQNKGYMSFLLVAGTMISVGGFEVFLVFISRPAYERGVTAPVELYGVLSAVLIAAGLLPQYWEIYKRKEVIGISYLFIFVDVLGGLLNDLSLLFAKEFDGLAAASYTIVIVMDSAILIAALILNPRARRRR
;
A
#
# COMPACT_ATOMS: atom_id res chain seq x y z
N MET A 1 15.06 19.73 -8.73
CA MET A 1 15.33 20.73 -7.65
C MET A 1 16.77 20.55 -7.18
N LYS A 2 17.33 21.46 -6.38
CA LYS A 2 18.64 21.21 -5.74
C LYS A 2 18.46 20.09 -4.69
N PRO A 3 19.34 19.08 -4.64
CA PRO A 3 19.28 18.04 -3.62
C PRO A 3 19.28 18.63 -2.21
N ASN A 4 18.37 18.15 -1.35
CA ASN A 4 18.26 18.58 0.03
C ASN A 4 17.93 17.36 0.91
N PRO A 5 18.94 16.73 1.54
CA PRO A 5 18.75 15.53 2.35
C PRO A 5 17.80 15.73 3.54
N ILE A 6 17.74 16.94 4.10
CA ILE A 6 16.84 17.24 5.21
C ILE A 6 15.39 17.23 4.70
N ALA A 7 15.12 17.93 3.61
CA ALA A 7 13.78 17.97 3.02
C ALA A 7 13.33 16.58 2.54
N GLU A 8 14.21 15.84 1.87
CA GLU A 8 13.98 14.45 1.45
C GLU A 8 13.55 13.58 2.65
N ASN A 9 14.33 13.56 3.74
CA ASN A 9 14.00 12.71 4.89
C ASN A 9 12.76 13.17 5.65
N VAL A 10 12.53 14.48 5.79
CA VAL A 10 11.33 15.00 6.48
C VAL A 10 10.07 14.65 5.69
N LEU A 11 10.07 14.94 4.38
CA LEU A 11 8.92 14.65 3.51
C LEU A 11 8.67 13.14 3.41
N GLY A 12 9.73 12.35 3.27
CA GLY A 12 9.64 10.89 3.26
C GLY A 12 9.10 10.36 4.58
N THR A 13 9.54 10.90 5.72
CA THR A 13 9.00 10.51 7.04
C THR A 13 7.52 10.82 7.15
N MET A 14 7.10 12.02 6.74
CA MET A 14 5.69 12.40 6.77
C MET A 14 4.85 11.51 5.85
N GLY A 15 5.33 11.23 4.64
CA GLY A 15 4.66 10.34 3.70
C GLY A 15 4.56 8.91 4.21
N THR A 16 5.64 8.37 4.79
CA THR A 16 5.64 7.07 5.48
C THR A 16 4.62 7.03 6.61
N ILE A 17 4.53 8.08 7.44
CA ILE A 17 3.54 8.16 8.52
C ILE A 17 2.12 8.16 7.95
N CYS A 18 1.84 8.90 6.88
CA CYS A 18 0.53 8.91 6.23
C CYS A 18 0.16 7.53 5.69
N TRP A 19 1.02 6.92 4.88
CA TRP A 19 0.75 5.62 4.23
C TRP A 19 0.63 4.45 5.21
N THR A 20 1.47 4.42 6.25
CA THR A 20 1.45 3.33 7.22
C THR A 20 0.43 3.58 8.33
N GLY A 21 0.32 4.83 8.79
CA GLY A 21 -0.58 5.26 9.86
C GLY A 21 -2.05 5.18 9.49
N GLN A 22 -2.42 5.37 8.22
CA GLN A 22 -3.82 5.28 7.78
C GLN A 22 -4.47 3.91 8.02
N ILE A 23 -3.68 2.84 8.10
CA ILE A 23 -4.19 1.47 8.33
C ILE A 23 -4.53 1.26 9.82
N ILE A 24 -3.88 1.98 10.74
CA ILE A 24 -4.04 1.79 12.19
C ILE A 24 -5.49 2.04 12.66
N PRO A 25 -6.16 3.16 12.27
CA PRO A 25 -7.57 3.36 12.60
C PRO A 25 -8.48 2.23 12.13
N GLN A 26 -8.20 1.65 10.95
CA GLN A 26 -8.97 0.53 10.42
C GLN A 26 -8.75 -0.74 11.25
N ILE A 27 -7.50 -1.03 11.63
CA ILE A 27 -7.17 -2.17 12.51
C ILE A 27 -7.90 -2.05 13.85
N TRP A 28 -7.89 -0.85 14.44
CA TRP A 28 -8.56 -0.58 15.71
C TRP A 28 -10.09 -0.70 15.59
N LYS A 29 -10.67 -0.15 14.51
CA LYS A 29 -12.11 -0.24 14.26
C LYS A 29 -12.57 -1.69 14.09
N THR A 30 -11.90 -2.47 13.24
CA THR A 30 -12.23 -3.88 13.05
C THR A 30 -12.09 -4.67 14.36
N TYR A 31 -11.06 -4.37 15.17
CA TYR A 31 -10.90 -4.97 16.49
C TYR A 31 -12.03 -4.59 17.45
N LYS A 32 -12.49 -3.33 17.45
CA LYS A 32 -13.56 -2.85 18.33
C LYS A 32 -14.91 -3.41 17.93
N ASP A 33 -15.23 -3.35 16.64
CA ASP A 33 -16.53 -3.71 16.09
C ASP A 33 -16.70 -5.24 15.92
N LYS A 34 -15.60 -6.00 16.00
CA LYS A 34 -15.55 -7.47 15.84
C LYS A 34 -16.15 -7.97 14.52
N LYS A 35 -16.08 -7.12 13.49
CA LYS A 35 -16.58 -7.36 12.13
C LYS A 35 -15.78 -6.53 11.13
N SER A 36 -15.65 -7.04 9.91
CA SER A 36 -14.87 -6.44 8.81
C SER A 36 -15.74 -5.92 7.66
N ASP A 37 -16.97 -5.50 7.94
CA ASP A 37 -17.93 -5.03 6.94
C ASP A 37 -17.33 -3.90 6.07
N GLY A 38 -17.34 -4.10 4.74
CA GLY A 38 -16.87 -3.11 3.76
C GLY A 38 -15.36 -3.08 3.53
N LEU A 39 -14.57 -3.88 4.26
CA LEU A 39 -13.14 -4.02 4.02
C LEU A 39 -12.86 -5.21 3.08
N SER A 40 -12.16 -4.96 1.97
CA SER A 40 -11.77 -6.02 1.04
C SER A 40 -10.56 -6.81 1.57
N PRO A 41 -10.69 -8.10 1.94
CA PRO A 41 -9.55 -8.91 2.38
C PRO A 41 -8.53 -9.11 1.25
N TRP A 42 -8.99 -9.22 0.00
CA TRP A 42 -8.11 -9.38 -1.16
C TRP A 42 -7.23 -8.16 -1.39
N LEU A 43 -7.78 -6.96 -1.21
CA LEU A 43 -7.01 -5.73 -1.32
C LEU A 43 -5.88 -5.71 -0.30
N MET A 44 -6.18 -6.01 0.98
CA MET A 44 -5.17 -6.07 2.05
C MET A 44 -4.09 -7.12 1.79
N LEU A 45 -4.46 -8.29 1.25
CA LEU A 45 -3.50 -9.35 0.92
C LEU A 45 -2.60 -8.96 -0.25
N ILE A 46 -3.17 -8.43 -1.33
CA ILE A 46 -2.40 -8.00 -2.52
C ILE A 46 -1.41 -6.90 -2.13
N TRP A 47 -1.86 -5.93 -1.32
CA TRP A 47 -1.01 -4.86 -0.79
C TRP A 47 0.07 -5.37 0.16
N GLY A 48 -0.25 -6.38 0.98
CA GLY A 48 0.74 -7.06 1.83
C GLY A 48 1.79 -7.85 1.04
N ILE A 49 1.45 -8.37 -0.14
CA ILE A 49 2.41 -9.06 -1.03
C ILE A 49 3.22 -8.05 -1.85
N SER A 50 2.58 -6.99 -2.34
CA SER A 50 3.26 -5.95 -3.14
C SER A 50 4.34 -5.22 -2.35
N SER A 51 4.20 -5.17 -1.02
CA SER A 51 5.18 -4.55 -0.15
C SER A 51 6.54 -5.24 -0.16
N ALA A 52 6.61 -6.57 -0.35
CA ALA A 52 7.89 -7.26 -0.48
C ALA A 52 8.67 -6.75 -1.70
N PHE A 53 8.00 -6.64 -2.85
CA PHE A 53 8.64 -6.12 -4.06
C PHE A 53 9.07 -4.65 -3.91
N LEU A 54 8.24 -3.81 -3.28
CA LEU A 54 8.59 -2.42 -2.99
C LEU A 54 9.74 -2.30 -2.01
N GLY A 55 9.80 -3.18 -1.00
CA GLY A 55 10.85 -3.25 0.01
C GLY A 55 12.19 -3.61 -0.62
N VAL A 56 12.25 -4.68 -1.42
CA VAL A 56 13.44 -5.06 -2.19
C VAL A 56 13.91 -3.88 -3.05
N TYR A 57 12.96 -3.26 -3.76
CA TYR A 57 13.25 -2.10 -4.61
C TYR A 57 13.85 -0.94 -3.84
N ALA A 58 13.21 -0.52 -2.75
CA ALA A 58 13.65 0.61 -1.93
C ALA A 58 15.02 0.37 -1.28
N ILE A 59 15.28 -0.84 -0.81
CA ILE A 59 16.55 -1.24 -0.20
C ILE A 59 17.68 -1.20 -1.23
N LEU A 60 17.49 -1.82 -2.40
CA LEU A 60 18.53 -1.91 -3.42
C LEU A 60 18.76 -0.57 -4.14
N ARG A 61 17.72 0.24 -4.33
CA ARG A 61 17.85 1.61 -4.87
C ARG A 61 18.40 2.63 -3.87
N HIS A 62 18.64 2.21 -2.62
CA HIS A 62 19.14 3.08 -1.56
C HIS A 62 18.30 4.36 -1.38
N LEU A 63 16.98 4.22 -1.45
CA LEU A 63 16.07 5.33 -1.14
C LEU A 63 16.30 5.79 0.32
N ASN A 64 15.81 6.97 0.69
CA ASN A 64 15.92 7.42 2.07
C ASN A 64 15.28 6.42 3.05
N LEU A 65 15.77 6.43 4.29
CA LEU A 65 15.39 5.44 5.31
C LEU A 65 13.86 5.37 5.53
N PRO A 66 13.10 6.48 5.58
CA PRO A 66 11.65 6.43 5.62
C PRO A 66 11.01 5.61 4.51
N LEU A 67 11.44 5.77 3.26
CA LEU A 67 10.89 5.04 2.12
C LEU A 67 11.31 3.56 2.09
N GLN A 68 12.40 3.18 2.76
CA GLN A 68 12.76 1.77 2.98
C GLN A 68 11.89 1.11 4.06
N LEU A 69 11.57 1.84 5.14
CA LEU A 69 10.74 1.35 6.25
C LEU A 69 9.26 1.26 5.89
N GLN A 70 8.79 2.17 5.03
CA GLN A 70 7.40 2.27 4.63
C GLN A 70 6.79 0.97 4.12
N PRO A 71 7.35 0.26 3.11
CA PRO A 71 6.78 -0.99 2.63
C PRO A 71 6.72 -2.05 3.74
N GLN A 72 7.70 -2.08 4.65
CA GLN A 72 7.72 -3.04 5.76
C GLN A 72 6.54 -2.83 6.70
N LEU A 73 6.35 -1.59 7.13
CA LEU A 73 5.27 -1.22 8.04
C LEU A 73 3.89 -1.34 7.36
N PHE A 74 3.79 -0.90 6.12
CA PHE A 74 2.56 -0.97 5.33
C PHE A 74 2.13 -2.43 5.10
N GLY A 75 3.07 -3.28 4.67
CA GLY A 75 2.84 -4.70 4.48
C GLY A 75 2.46 -5.40 5.78
N PHE A 76 3.17 -5.10 6.88
CA PHE A 76 2.86 -5.65 8.20
C PHE A 76 1.44 -5.28 8.67
N PHE A 77 1.09 -4.00 8.65
CA PHE A 77 -0.25 -3.56 9.05
C PHE A 77 -1.34 -4.06 8.08
N GLY A 78 -1.05 -4.10 6.78
CA GLY A 78 -1.94 -4.68 5.78
C GLY A 78 -2.25 -6.15 6.04
N LEU A 79 -1.23 -6.96 6.35
CA LEU A 79 -1.39 -8.38 6.69
C LEU A 79 -2.07 -8.60 8.04
N ILE A 80 -1.88 -7.72 9.03
CA ILE A 80 -2.69 -7.73 10.26
C ILE A 80 -4.16 -7.50 9.94
N ASN A 81 -4.45 -6.47 9.13
CA ASN A 81 -5.81 -6.11 8.77
C ASN A 81 -6.49 -7.22 7.94
N TRP A 82 -5.74 -7.83 7.02
CA TRP A 82 -6.16 -9.06 6.33
C TRP A 82 -6.50 -10.18 7.32
N GLY A 83 -5.63 -10.41 8.30
CA GLY A 83 -5.85 -11.38 9.38
C GLY A 83 -7.12 -11.12 10.17
N GLN A 84 -7.42 -9.85 10.49
CA GLN A 84 -8.66 -9.47 11.13
C GLN A 84 -9.87 -9.79 10.25
N CYS A 85 -9.81 -9.56 8.93
CA CYS A 85 -10.87 -9.97 8.03
C CYS A 85 -11.11 -11.48 8.08
N LEU A 86 -10.06 -12.30 8.15
CA LEU A 86 -10.19 -13.75 8.25
C LEU A 86 -10.76 -14.20 9.61
N TYR A 87 -10.34 -13.54 10.69
CA TYR A 87 -10.74 -13.88 12.05
C TYR A 87 -12.20 -13.50 12.35
N TYR A 88 -12.64 -12.34 11.87
CA TYR A 88 -14.00 -11.83 12.08
C TYR A 88 -14.99 -12.26 10.99
N ASP A 89 -14.58 -13.09 10.02
CA ASP A 89 -15.48 -13.64 9.00
C ASP A 89 -16.56 -14.53 9.66
N PRO A 90 -17.87 -14.22 9.51
CA PRO A 90 -18.94 -15.02 10.06
C PRO A 90 -18.99 -16.45 9.48
N HIS A 91 -18.56 -16.67 8.24
CA HIS A 91 -18.73 -17.92 7.50
C HIS A 91 -17.63 -18.98 7.77
N ARG A 92 -16.54 -18.62 8.45
CA ARG A 92 -15.39 -19.51 8.63
C ARG A 92 -15.48 -20.33 9.93
N GLN A 93 -15.19 -21.63 9.87
CA GLN A 93 -15.03 -22.47 11.07
C GLN A 93 -13.57 -22.38 11.58
N ASN A 94 -13.33 -22.56 12.89
CA ASN A 94 -11.99 -22.49 13.52
C ASN A 94 -11.23 -21.16 13.32
N LYS A 95 -11.94 -20.04 13.52
CA LYS A 95 -11.51 -18.67 13.18
C LYS A 95 -10.21 -18.20 13.82
N GLY A 96 -9.90 -18.63 15.04
CA GLY A 96 -8.72 -18.14 15.78
C GLY A 96 -7.41 -18.74 15.29
N TYR A 97 -7.26 -20.05 15.49
CA TYR A 97 -6.01 -20.74 15.19
C TYR A 97 -5.65 -20.70 13.70
N MET A 98 -6.62 -20.93 12.81
CA MET A 98 -6.36 -20.94 11.37
C MET A 98 -5.99 -19.55 10.84
N SER A 99 -6.69 -18.49 11.28
CA SER A 99 -6.35 -17.13 10.85
C SER A 99 -4.97 -16.72 11.36
N PHE A 100 -4.62 -17.06 12.60
CA PHE A 100 -3.28 -16.82 13.13
C PHE A 100 -2.20 -17.53 12.31
N LEU A 101 -2.35 -18.83 12.04
CA LEU A 101 -1.39 -19.59 11.24
C LEU A 101 -1.24 -19.04 9.82
N LEU A 102 -2.35 -18.68 9.16
CA LEU A 102 -2.33 -18.13 7.80
C LEU A 102 -1.62 -16.77 7.76
N VAL A 103 -1.88 -15.91 8.72
CA VAL A 103 -1.24 -14.58 8.80
C VAL A 103 0.24 -14.73 9.11
N ALA A 104 0.59 -15.51 10.15
CA ALA A 104 1.98 -15.73 10.53
C ALA A 104 2.77 -16.40 9.39
N GLY A 105 2.20 -17.43 8.76
CA GLY A 105 2.80 -18.10 7.61
C GLY A 105 3.00 -17.14 6.44
N THR A 106 2.00 -16.32 6.12
CA THR A 106 2.09 -15.33 5.04
C THR A 106 3.14 -14.27 5.34
N MET A 107 3.20 -13.73 6.56
CA MET A 107 4.22 -12.76 6.97
C MET A 107 5.64 -13.33 6.86
N ILE A 108 5.84 -14.57 7.32
CA ILE A 108 7.13 -15.26 7.21
C ILE A 108 7.49 -15.50 5.74
N SER A 109 6.53 -15.94 4.92
CA SER A 109 6.76 -16.17 3.49
C SER A 109 7.09 -14.87 2.75
N VAL A 110 6.33 -13.79 2.98
CA VAL A 110 6.54 -12.48 2.36
C VAL A 110 7.90 -11.90 2.77
N GLY A 111 8.19 -11.88 4.08
CA GLY A 111 9.47 -11.37 4.58
C GLY A 111 10.67 -12.23 4.16
N GLY A 112 10.54 -13.55 4.21
CA GLY A 112 11.56 -14.48 3.73
C GLY A 112 11.82 -14.35 2.23
N PHE A 113 10.76 -14.14 1.45
CA PHE A 113 10.86 -13.90 0.01
C PHE A 113 11.54 -12.57 -0.32
N GLU A 114 11.20 -11.49 0.39
CA GLU A 114 11.90 -10.21 0.26
C GLU A 114 13.39 -10.34 0.57
N VAL A 115 13.72 -10.96 1.71
CA VAL A 115 15.12 -11.20 2.11
C VAL A 115 15.86 -11.99 1.02
N PHE A 116 15.25 -13.08 0.53
CA PHE A 116 15.80 -13.87 -0.56
C PHE A 116 16.06 -13.03 -1.82
N LEU A 117 15.09 -12.21 -2.25
CA LEU A 117 15.21 -11.35 -3.42
C LEU A 117 16.30 -10.27 -3.26
N VAL A 118 16.46 -9.71 -2.06
CA VAL A 118 17.55 -8.77 -1.76
C VAL A 118 18.90 -9.47 -1.91
N PHE A 119 19.09 -10.64 -1.30
CA PHE A 119 20.37 -11.34 -1.32
C PHE A 119 20.76 -11.85 -2.72
N ILE A 120 19.81 -12.37 -3.49
CA ILE A 120 20.10 -12.87 -4.84
C ILE A 120 20.40 -11.74 -5.83
N SER A 121 19.76 -10.58 -5.65
CA SER A 121 19.85 -9.47 -6.61
C SER A 121 20.96 -8.49 -6.29
N ARG A 122 21.36 -8.36 -5.01
CA ARG A 122 22.40 -7.40 -4.57
C ARG A 122 23.71 -7.54 -5.33
N PRO A 123 24.31 -8.74 -5.53
CA PRO A 123 25.57 -8.86 -6.26
C PRO A 123 25.46 -8.48 -7.75
N ALA A 124 24.28 -8.68 -8.36
CA ALA A 124 24.03 -8.25 -9.74
C ALA A 124 23.89 -6.71 -9.80
N TYR A 125 23.14 -6.15 -8.86
CA TYR A 125 22.93 -4.70 -8.75
C TYR A 125 24.24 -3.93 -8.51
N GLU A 126 25.10 -4.41 -7.61
CA GLU A 126 26.42 -3.83 -7.31
C GLU A 126 27.38 -3.89 -8.52
N ARG A 127 27.15 -4.82 -9.46
CA ARG A 127 27.86 -4.90 -10.74
C ARG A 127 27.23 -4.03 -11.84
N GLY A 128 26.22 -3.23 -11.50
CA GLY A 128 25.52 -2.32 -12.41
C GLY A 128 24.34 -2.94 -13.17
N VAL A 129 23.95 -4.18 -12.87
CA VAL A 129 22.78 -4.82 -13.50
C VAL A 129 21.51 -4.42 -12.74
N THR A 130 20.77 -3.42 -13.25
CA THR A 130 19.59 -2.84 -12.58
C THR A 130 18.27 -3.53 -12.93
N ALA A 131 18.20 -4.26 -14.05
CA ALA A 131 16.96 -4.84 -14.57
C ALA A 131 16.13 -5.68 -13.57
N PRO A 132 16.72 -6.56 -12.72
CA PRO A 132 15.93 -7.27 -11.71
C PRO A 132 15.28 -6.34 -10.69
N VAL A 133 16.00 -5.29 -10.27
CA VAL A 133 15.51 -4.31 -9.31
C VAL A 133 14.37 -3.50 -9.92
N GLU A 134 14.54 -3.01 -11.14
CA GLU A 134 13.47 -2.32 -11.89
C GLU A 134 12.22 -3.19 -12.04
N LEU A 135 12.37 -4.48 -12.33
CA LEU A 135 11.25 -5.42 -12.38
C LEU A 135 10.48 -5.47 -11.06
N TYR A 136 11.15 -5.48 -9.91
CA TYR A 136 10.48 -5.48 -8.61
C TYR A 136 9.68 -4.19 -8.37
N GLY A 137 10.23 -3.04 -8.76
CA GLY A 137 9.51 -1.76 -8.72
C GLY A 137 8.24 -1.78 -9.58
N VAL A 138 8.35 -2.25 -10.82
CA VAL A 138 7.20 -2.38 -11.75
C VAL A 138 6.15 -3.36 -11.21
N LEU A 139 6.58 -4.53 -10.74
CA LEU A 139 5.68 -5.53 -10.17
C LEU A 139 4.92 -4.98 -8.96
N SER A 140 5.60 -4.24 -8.09
CA SER A 140 4.95 -3.61 -6.95
C SER A 140 3.89 -2.59 -7.39
N ALA A 141 4.24 -1.68 -8.30
CA ALA A 141 3.31 -0.67 -8.81
C ALA A 141 2.05 -1.32 -9.45
N VAL A 142 2.24 -2.37 -10.24
CA VAL A 142 1.16 -3.13 -10.85
C VAL A 142 0.28 -3.80 -9.80
N LEU A 143 0.87 -4.45 -8.80
CA LEU A 143 0.10 -5.13 -7.75
C LEU A 143 -0.68 -4.14 -6.87
N ILE A 144 -0.08 -3.00 -6.50
CA ILE A 144 -0.75 -1.95 -5.73
C ILE A 144 -1.99 -1.46 -6.49
N ALA A 145 -1.83 -1.13 -7.77
CA ALA A 145 -2.92 -0.71 -8.64
C ALA A 145 -3.98 -1.82 -8.82
N ALA A 146 -3.55 -3.06 -9.05
CA ALA A 146 -4.44 -4.21 -9.17
C ALA A 146 -5.29 -4.42 -7.90
N GLY A 147 -4.71 -4.17 -6.72
CA GLY A 147 -5.42 -4.23 -5.44
C GLY A 147 -6.64 -3.31 -5.38
N LEU A 148 -6.60 -2.15 -6.06
CA LEU A 148 -7.69 -1.17 -6.10
C LEU A 148 -8.76 -1.49 -7.16
N LEU A 149 -8.48 -2.34 -8.15
CA LEU A 149 -9.43 -2.62 -9.25
C LEU A 149 -10.82 -3.12 -8.80
N PRO A 150 -10.95 -4.01 -7.79
CA PRO A 150 -12.27 -4.42 -7.31
C PRO A 150 -13.13 -3.25 -6.83
N GLN A 151 -12.49 -2.22 -6.26
CA GLN A 151 -13.20 -1.03 -5.78
C GLN A 151 -13.77 -0.21 -6.94
N TYR A 152 -13.00 -0.06 -8.02
CA TYR A 152 -13.46 0.58 -9.25
C TYR A 152 -14.63 -0.16 -9.88
N TRP A 153 -14.56 -1.49 -9.90
CA TRP A 153 -15.64 -2.32 -10.40
C TRP A 153 -16.93 -2.13 -9.58
N GLU A 154 -16.82 -2.07 -8.26
CA GLU A 154 -17.97 -1.84 -7.38
C GLU A 154 -18.59 -0.45 -7.61
N ILE A 155 -17.77 0.60 -7.73
CA ILE A 155 -18.23 1.95 -8.05
C ILE A 155 -18.95 1.97 -9.40
N TYR A 156 -18.37 1.31 -10.41
CA TYR A 156 -18.97 1.21 -11.73
C TYR A 156 -20.33 0.50 -11.70
N LYS A 157 -20.46 -0.61 -10.95
CA LYS A 157 -21.69 -1.39 -10.84
C LYS A 157 -22.78 -0.66 -10.05
N ARG A 158 -22.43 -0.07 -8.91
CA ARG A 158 -23.38 0.60 -8.01
C ARG A 158 -23.73 2.02 -8.45
N LYS A 159 -22.91 2.63 -9.31
CA LYS A 159 -22.99 4.07 -9.68
C LYS A 159 -22.98 4.98 -8.45
N GLU A 160 -22.29 4.55 -7.40
CA GLU A 160 -22.18 5.22 -6.11
C GLU A 160 -20.93 4.67 -5.39
N VAL A 161 -20.21 5.53 -4.67
CA VAL A 161 -19.07 5.15 -3.84
C VAL A 161 -19.56 4.86 -2.43
N ILE A 162 -19.58 3.58 -2.04
CA ILE A 162 -20.11 3.09 -0.75
C ILE A 162 -19.02 2.30 -0.04
N GLY A 163 -18.96 2.39 1.28
CA GLY A 163 -18.08 1.54 2.10
C GLY A 163 -16.65 2.02 2.27
N ILE A 164 -16.24 3.08 1.55
CA ILE A 164 -14.88 3.64 1.65
C ILE A 164 -14.85 4.88 2.55
N SER A 165 -13.83 4.97 3.41
CA SER A 165 -13.55 6.17 4.20
C SER A 165 -12.86 7.23 3.33
N TYR A 166 -13.49 8.38 3.13
CA TYR A 166 -12.86 9.49 2.38
C TYR A 166 -11.63 10.05 3.09
N LEU A 167 -11.61 10.03 4.42
CA LEU A 167 -10.43 10.43 5.18
C LEU A 167 -9.26 9.48 4.92
N PHE A 168 -9.53 8.17 4.82
CA PHE A 168 -8.51 7.19 4.47
C PHE A 168 -7.91 7.50 3.10
N ILE A 169 -8.74 7.60 2.06
CA ILE A 169 -8.27 7.90 0.69
C ILE A 169 -7.51 9.24 0.64
N PHE A 170 -7.97 10.25 1.38
CA PHE A 170 -7.29 11.55 1.43
C PHE A 170 -5.89 11.46 2.07
N VAL A 171 -5.75 10.72 3.17
CA VAL A 171 -4.45 10.49 3.81
C VAL A 171 -3.54 9.66 2.90
N ASP A 172 -4.10 8.72 2.14
CA ASP A 172 -3.37 7.91 1.15
C ASP A 172 -2.76 8.80 0.05
N VAL A 173 -3.58 9.66 -0.56
CA VAL A 173 -3.16 10.64 -1.57
C VAL A 173 -2.10 11.59 -1.01
N LEU A 174 -2.32 12.09 0.21
CA LEU A 174 -1.36 12.99 0.87
C LEU A 174 -0.01 12.29 1.11
N GLY A 175 -0.03 11.03 1.54
CA GLY A 175 1.17 10.23 1.74
C GLY A 175 1.94 10.04 0.44
N GLY A 176 1.25 9.66 -0.64
CA GLY A 176 1.84 9.53 -1.97
C GLY A 176 2.49 10.85 -2.45
N LEU A 177 1.80 11.98 -2.30
CA LEU A 177 2.33 13.29 -2.67
C LEU A 177 3.59 13.66 -1.87
N LEU A 178 3.60 13.40 -0.57
CA LEU A 178 4.76 13.67 0.29
C LEU A 178 5.97 12.79 -0.09
N ASN A 179 5.72 11.53 -0.45
CA ASN A 179 6.76 10.62 -0.92
C ASN A 179 7.34 11.05 -2.27
N ASP A 180 6.49 11.45 -3.22
CA ASP A 180 6.93 12.02 -4.50
C ASP A 180 7.77 13.30 -4.29
N LEU A 181 7.31 14.20 -3.43
CA LEU A 181 8.07 15.41 -3.08
C LEU A 181 9.43 15.06 -2.45
N SER A 182 9.49 14.04 -1.60
CA SER A 182 10.75 13.55 -1.02
C SER A 182 11.74 13.14 -2.12
N LEU A 183 11.28 12.40 -3.14
CA LEU A 183 12.13 11.97 -4.26
C LEU A 183 12.63 13.15 -5.12
N LEU A 184 11.89 14.26 -5.20
CA LEU A 184 12.35 15.47 -5.91
C LEU A 184 13.54 16.17 -5.25
N PHE A 185 13.73 15.96 -3.95
CA PHE A 185 14.87 16.48 -3.17
C PHE A 185 16.01 15.48 -3.02
N ALA A 186 15.86 14.25 -3.53
CA ALA A 186 16.91 13.24 -3.55
C ALA A 186 18.07 13.66 -4.47
N LYS A 187 19.25 13.08 -4.24
CA LYS A 187 20.44 13.32 -5.07
C LYS A 187 20.21 12.88 -6.53
N GLU A 188 19.57 11.72 -6.68
CA GLU A 188 19.18 11.17 -7.98
C GLU A 188 17.68 10.92 -7.94
N PHE A 189 16.97 11.46 -8.93
CA PHE A 189 15.53 11.29 -9.00
C PHE A 189 15.20 9.86 -9.42
N ASP A 190 14.44 9.15 -8.59
CA ASP A 190 13.96 7.81 -8.90
C ASP A 190 12.54 7.87 -9.50
N GLY A 191 12.48 7.84 -10.83
CA GLY A 191 11.22 7.94 -11.56
C GLY A 191 10.29 6.74 -11.41
N LEU A 192 10.81 5.55 -11.12
CA LEU A 192 10.00 4.35 -10.96
C LEU A 192 9.42 4.26 -9.53
N ALA A 193 10.18 4.68 -8.52
CA ALA A 193 9.62 4.96 -7.20
C ALA A 193 8.49 5.99 -7.28
N ALA A 194 8.74 7.12 -7.97
CA ALA A 194 7.74 8.17 -8.13
C ALA A 194 6.49 7.66 -8.87
N ALA A 195 6.66 6.88 -9.95
CA ALA A 195 5.52 6.28 -10.65
C ALA A 195 4.66 5.38 -9.75
N SER A 196 5.27 4.68 -8.80
CA SER A 196 4.58 3.82 -7.83
C SER A 196 3.73 4.61 -6.82
N TYR A 197 4.16 5.81 -6.45
CA TYR A 197 3.35 6.72 -5.61
C TYR A 197 2.29 7.45 -6.43
N THR A 198 2.68 7.97 -7.59
CA THR A 198 1.81 8.70 -8.52
C THR A 198 0.63 7.84 -8.97
N ILE A 199 0.80 6.53 -9.24
CA ILE A 199 -0.33 5.67 -9.63
C ILE A 199 -1.38 5.58 -8.51
N VAL A 200 -0.96 5.49 -7.25
CA VAL A 200 -1.88 5.51 -6.08
C VAL A 200 -2.59 6.86 -6.01
N ILE A 201 -1.84 7.97 -6.08
CA ILE A 201 -2.38 9.33 -6.07
C ILE A 201 -3.47 9.49 -7.14
N VAL A 202 -3.21 9.06 -8.37
CA VAL A 202 -4.16 9.16 -9.49
C VAL A 202 -5.39 8.30 -9.22
N MET A 203 -5.18 7.04 -8.81
CA MET A 203 -6.28 6.10 -8.60
C MET A 203 -7.17 6.53 -7.42
N ASP A 204 -6.60 7.00 -6.34
CA ASP A 204 -7.37 7.43 -5.18
C ASP A 204 -8.08 8.77 -5.42
N SER A 205 -7.41 9.70 -6.11
CA SER A 205 -8.04 10.95 -6.53
C SER A 205 -9.24 10.70 -7.46
N ALA A 206 -9.15 9.73 -8.36
CA ALA A 206 -10.27 9.35 -9.21
C ALA A 206 -11.44 8.75 -8.40
N ILE A 207 -11.18 8.01 -7.33
CA ILE A 207 -12.25 7.54 -6.41
C ILE A 207 -12.90 8.73 -5.69
N LEU A 208 -12.12 9.70 -5.20
CA LEU A 208 -12.66 10.91 -4.55
C LEU A 208 -13.53 11.73 -5.51
N ILE A 209 -13.06 11.94 -6.75
CA ILE A 209 -13.82 12.63 -7.80
C ILE A 209 -15.11 11.86 -8.12
N ALA A 210 -15.03 10.53 -8.26
CA ALA A 210 -16.20 9.70 -8.47
C ALA A 210 -17.20 9.83 -7.30
N ALA A 211 -16.75 9.88 -6.05
CA ALA A 211 -17.61 10.08 -4.89
C ALA A 211 -18.31 11.45 -4.94
N LEU A 212 -17.60 12.52 -5.29
CA LEU A 212 -18.15 13.87 -5.41
C LEU A 212 -19.22 13.98 -6.51
N ILE A 213 -19.08 13.22 -7.60
CA ILE A 213 -20.03 13.27 -8.73
C ILE A 213 -21.19 12.30 -8.54
N LEU A 214 -20.90 11.05 -8.18
CA LEU A 214 -21.87 9.95 -8.17
C LEU A 214 -22.75 9.97 -6.93
N ASN A 215 -22.22 10.30 -5.75
CA ASN A 215 -23.00 10.20 -4.51
C ASN A 215 -24.11 11.25 -4.40
N PRO A 216 -23.92 12.51 -4.82
CA PRO A 216 -25.04 13.46 -4.93
C PRO A 216 -26.09 13.01 -5.95
N ARG A 217 -25.68 12.41 -7.07
CA ARG A 217 -26.61 11.88 -8.08
C ARG A 217 -27.39 10.68 -7.55
N ALA A 218 -26.75 9.78 -6.83
CA ALA A 218 -27.39 8.63 -6.20
C ALA A 218 -28.40 9.09 -5.13
N ARG A 219 -28.05 10.10 -4.32
CA ARG A 219 -28.97 10.71 -3.34
C ARG A 219 -30.22 11.34 -3.96
N ARG A 220 -30.13 11.87 -5.18
CA ARG A 220 -31.30 12.40 -5.91
C ARG A 220 -32.19 11.32 -6.52
N ARG A 221 -31.70 10.08 -6.64
CA ARG A 221 -32.45 8.93 -7.18
C ARG A 221 -33.16 8.11 -6.10
N ARG A 222 -32.83 8.36 -4.82
CA ARG A 222 -33.46 7.76 -3.65
C ARG A 222 -34.55 8.69 -3.14
#